data_AF-A0A5N1J1Q9-F1
#
_entry.id   AF-A0A5N1J1Q9-F1
#
_cell.length_a   1.000
_cell.length_b   1.000
_cell.length_c   1.000
_cell.angle_alpha   90.00
_cell.angle_beta   90.00
_cell.angle_gamma   90.00
#
_symmetry.space_group_name_H-M   'P 1'
#
loop_
_entity.id
_entity.type
_entity.pdbx_description
1 polymer ?
#
loop_
_entity_poly.entity_id
_entity_poly.type
_entity_poly.pdbx_seq_one_letter_code
_entity_poly.pdbx_strand_id
1 'polypeptide(L)'
;MSVKAKGIAHINLKNMDQAIEIKILLIIVTGIYGLLAVTSIFLMIKPPKKVNSIYGYRSGNAGASQEAWDYANKLAPRLMLLIATVSLVLALASVYFLHNKIPVDGLYLICIMGMCLLQVIIIPVVEIKLGKLEERHKAGSA
;
A
#
# COMPACT_ATOMS: atom_id res chain seq x y z
N MET A 1 -24.87 3.09 -44.79
CA MET A 1 -23.72 2.50 -44.06
C MET A 1 -24.08 1.05 -43.69
N SER A 2 -23.30 0.05 -44.13
CA SER A 2 -23.60 -1.39 -43.95
C SER A 2 -23.62 -1.79 -42.46
N VAL A 3 -24.48 -2.75 -42.08
CA VAL A 3 -24.55 -3.35 -40.73
C VAL A 3 -23.17 -3.82 -40.24
N LYS A 4 -22.34 -4.34 -41.15
CA LYS A 4 -20.95 -4.76 -40.86
C LYS A 4 -20.05 -3.60 -40.42
N ALA A 5 -20.21 -2.42 -41.03
CA ALA A 5 -19.43 -1.23 -40.68
C ALA A 5 -19.80 -0.66 -39.31
N LYS A 6 -21.09 -0.71 -38.93
CA LYS A 6 -21.54 -0.34 -37.57
C LYS A 6 -21.01 -1.31 -36.51
N GLY A 7 -20.98 -2.62 -36.79
CA GLY A 7 -20.43 -3.62 -35.88
C GLY A 7 -18.93 -3.45 -35.62
N ILE A 8 -18.14 -3.18 -36.67
CA ILE A 8 -16.70 -2.92 -36.53
C ILE A 8 -16.44 -1.64 -35.73
N ALA A 9 -17.20 -0.56 -35.99
CA ALA A 9 -17.08 0.68 -35.24
C ALA A 9 -17.39 0.49 -33.75
N HIS A 10 -18.44 -0.28 -33.42
CA HIS A 10 -18.81 -0.56 -32.03
C HIS A 10 -17.73 -1.37 -31.28
N ILE A 11 -17.12 -2.37 -31.94
CA ILE A 11 -16.02 -3.15 -31.33
C ILE A 11 -14.80 -2.26 -31.07
N ASN A 12 -14.44 -1.40 -32.03
CA ASN A 12 -13.32 -0.48 -31.88
C ASN A 12 -13.53 0.53 -30.74
N LEU A 13 -14.75 1.06 -30.58
CA LEU A 13 -15.08 1.96 -29.48
C LEU A 13 -14.90 1.26 -28.12
N LYS A 14 -15.48 0.06 -27.96
CA LYS A 14 -15.35 -0.71 -26.70
C LYS A 14 -13.89 -1.03 -26.35
N ASN A 15 -13.08 -1.40 -27.34
CA ASN A 15 -11.66 -1.69 -27.12
C ASN A 15 -10.87 -0.43 -26.73
N MET A 16 -11.22 0.72 -27.30
CA MET A 16 -10.62 2.00 -26.96
C MET A 16 -10.96 2.43 -25.54
N ASP A 17 -12.23 2.28 -25.13
CA ASP A 17 -12.69 2.60 -23.77
C ASP A 17 -11.95 1.74 -22.74
N GLN A 18 -11.88 0.42 -22.98
CA GLN A 18 -11.14 -0.49 -22.10
C GLN A 18 -9.65 -0.12 -21.97
N ALA A 19 -9.00 0.27 -23.07
CA ALA A 19 -7.60 0.67 -23.05
C ALA A 19 -7.38 1.98 -22.26
N ILE A 20 -8.33 2.92 -22.33
CA ILE A 20 -8.30 4.16 -21.55
C ILE A 20 -8.44 3.85 -20.06
N GLU A 21 -9.39 3.00 -19.68
CA GLU A 21 -9.60 2.62 -18.27
C GLU A 21 -8.38 1.91 -17.66
N ILE A 22 -7.73 1.01 -18.41
CA ILE A 22 -6.50 0.34 -17.96
C ILE A 22 -5.38 1.35 -17.74
N LYS A 23 -5.22 2.33 -18.64
CA LYS A 23 -4.21 3.39 -18.46
C LYS A 23 -4.47 4.23 -17.22
N ILE A 24 -5.73 4.60 -16.98
CA ILE A 24 -6.14 5.33 -15.77
C ILE A 24 -5.82 4.51 -14.52
N LEU A 25 -6.17 3.22 -14.51
CA LEU A 25 -5.87 2.31 -13.40
C LEU A 25 -4.37 2.25 -13.12
N LEU A 26 -3.53 2.11 -14.15
CA LEU A 26 -2.07 2.07 -13.99
C LEU A 26 -1.51 3.35 -13.37
N ILE A 27 -1.99 4.52 -13.80
CA ILE A 27 -1.60 5.82 -13.22
C ILE A 27 -1.99 5.88 -11.73
N ILE A 28 -3.20 5.46 -11.38
CA ILE A 28 -3.67 5.47 -9.99
C ILE A 28 -2.84 4.52 -9.12
N VAL A 29 -2.64 3.28 -9.56
CA VAL A 29 -1.89 2.25 -8.82
C VAL A 29 -0.44 2.70 -8.61
N THR A 30 0.24 3.10 -9.67
CA THR A 30 1.64 3.57 -9.58
C THR A 30 1.76 4.83 -8.73
N GLY A 31 0.82 5.78 -8.85
CA GLY A 31 0.79 7.00 -8.06
C GLY A 31 0.63 6.75 -6.57
N ILE A 32 -0.35 5.94 -6.16
CA ILE A 32 -0.62 5.64 -4.75
C ILE A 32 0.56 4.89 -4.11
N TYR A 33 1.01 3.79 -4.72
CA TYR A 33 2.12 3.02 -4.14
C TYR A 33 3.46 3.74 -4.24
N GLY A 34 3.68 4.55 -5.28
CA GLY A 34 4.84 5.41 -5.39
C GLY A 34 4.88 6.44 -4.25
N LEU A 35 3.76 7.08 -3.95
CA LEU A 35 3.65 8.00 -2.82
C LEU A 35 3.91 7.31 -1.48
N LEU A 36 3.36 6.10 -1.28
CA LEU A 36 3.64 5.29 -0.09
C LEU A 36 5.13 4.93 0.04
N ALA A 37 5.79 4.56 -1.06
CA ALA A 37 7.22 4.29 -1.05
C ALA A 37 8.05 5.53 -0.70
N VAL A 38 7.76 6.68 -1.32
CA VAL A 38 8.44 7.94 -1.06
C VAL A 38 8.26 8.39 0.39
N THR A 39 7.03 8.35 0.91
CA THR A 39 6.74 8.70 2.31
C THR A 39 7.44 7.75 3.28
N SER A 40 7.50 6.46 2.97
CA SER A 40 8.25 5.47 3.77
C SER A 40 9.74 5.81 3.82
N ILE A 41 10.35 6.08 2.68
CA ILE A 41 11.76 6.46 2.58
C ILE A 41 12.02 7.76 3.35
N PHE A 42 11.15 8.76 3.21
CA PHE A 42 11.25 9.99 3.97
C PHE A 42 11.25 9.75 5.48
N LEU A 43 10.33 8.92 5.99
CA LEU A 43 10.25 8.57 7.41
C LEU A 43 11.44 7.73 7.89
N MET A 44 12.07 6.95 7.02
CA MET A 44 13.32 6.24 7.32
C MET A 44 14.51 7.20 7.45
N ILE A 45 14.56 8.25 6.61
CA ILE A 45 15.65 9.24 6.62
C ILE A 45 15.48 10.25 7.76
N LYS A 46 14.24 10.70 8.00
CA LYS A 46 13.88 11.68 9.03
C LYS A 46 12.81 11.14 9.99
N PRO A 47 13.12 10.10 10.78
CA PRO A 47 12.19 9.61 11.79
C PRO A 47 11.92 10.69 12.84
N PRO A 48 10.72 10.74 13.44
CA PRO A 48 10.44 11.65 14.54
C PRO A 48 11.31 11.30 15.76
N LYS A 49 12.15 12.24 16.19
CA LYS A 49 13.13 12.02 17.28
C LYS A 49 12.53 12.07 18.68
N LYS A 50 11.32 12.58 18.83
CA LYS A 50 10.60 12.72 20.10
C LYS A 50 9.14 12.36 19.88
N VAL A 51 8.52 11.83 20.94
CA VAL A 51 7.07 11.62 20.98
C VAL A 51 6.37 12.93 20.64
N ASN A 52 5.51 12.90 19.62
CA ASN A 52 4.78 14.06 19.16
C ASN A 52 3.41 13.66 18.56
N SER A 53 2.55 14.65 18.37
CA SER A 53 1.19 14.46 17.83
C SER A 53 1.06 14.72 16.32
N ILE A 54 2.15 15.08 15.63
CA ILE A 54 2.12 15.54 14.24
C ILE A 54 2.35 14.40 13.26
N TYR A 55 3.42 13.63 13.42
CA TYR A 55 3.80 12.59 12.45
C TYR A 55 4.54 11.42 13.08
N GLY A 56 4.61 10.32 12.33
CA GLY A 56 5.17 9.04 12.78
C GLY A 56 4.11 7.99 13.09
N TYR A 57 4.57 6.82 13.52
CA TYR A 57 3.74 5.74 14.04
C TYR A 57 3.35 6.05 15.50
N ARG A 58 2.06 6.23 15.77
CA ARG A 58 1.52 6.87 16.99
C ARG A 58 0.49 6.02 17.74
N SER A 59 0.75 4.72 17.89
CA SER A 59 -0.10 3.92 18.79
C SER A 59 0.17 4.24 20.26
N GLY A 60 -0.77 3.88 21.14
CA GLY A 60 -0.62 4.06 22.58
C GLY A 60 0.65 3.40 23.12
N ASN A 61 0.94 2.17 22.67
CA ASN A 61 2.15 1.44 23.05
C ASN A 61 3.42 2.10 22.51
N ALA A 62 3.41 2.63 21.28
CA ALA A 62 4.55 3.35 20.72
C ALA A 62 4.84 4.66 21.47
N GLY A 63 3.82 5.32 22.01
CA GLY A 63 3.97 6.57 22.77
C GLY A 63 4.36 6.39 24.25
N ALA A 64 4.39 5.17 24.76
CA ALA A 64 4.56 4.89 26.20
C ALA A 64 5.97 5.25 26.72
N SER A 65 6.99 5.15 25.88
CA SER A 65 8.36 5.54 26.21
C SER A 65 9.10 6.03 24.97
N GLN A 66 10.20 6.77 25.17
CA GLN A 66 11.04 7.22 24.06
C GLN A 66 11.64 6.04 23.28
N GLU A 67 11.97 4.95 23.98
CA GLU A 67 12.50 3.75 23.35
C GLU A 67 11.45 3.02 22.49
N ALA A 68 10.23 2.88 22.99
CA ALA A 68 9.11 2.32 22.21
C ALA A 68 8.81 3.18 20.98
N TRP A 69 8.88 4.50 21.14
CA TRP A 69 8.70 5.46 20.06
C TRP A 69 9.75 5.31 18.97
N ASP A 70 11.02 5.25 19.36
CA ASP A 70 12.15 5.09 18.43
C ASP A 70 12.10 3.73 17.73
N TYR A 71 11.73 2.67 18.46
CA TYR A 71 11.55 1.34 17.90
C TYR A 71 10.44 1.30 16.85
N ALA A 72 9.25 1.81 17.18
CA ALA A 72 8.10 1.82 16.29
C ALA A 72 8.37 2.65 15.03
N ASN A 73 8.95 3.84 15.19
CA ASN A 73 9.25 4.74 14.08
C ASN A 73 10.46 4.31 13.23
N LYS A 74 11.29 3.39 13.73
CA LYS A 74 12.32 2.69 12.93
C LYS A 74 11.75 1.52 12.13
N LEU A 75 10.77 0.82 12.70
CA LEU A 75 10.18 -0.39 12.12
C LEU A 75 9.07 -0.09 11.09
N ALA A 76 8.10 0.76 11.45
CA ALA A 76 6.90 0.97 10.65
C ALA A 76 7.19 1.46 9.22
N PRO A 77 8.10 2.44 8.99
CA PRO A 77 8.43 2.88 7.62
C PRO A 77 9.06 1.78 6.76
N ARG A 78 9.81 0.84 7.36
CA ARG A 78 10.42 -0.28 6.62
C ARG A 78 9.36 -1.29 6.19
N LEU A 79 8.41 -1.58 7.07
CA LEU A 79 7.26 -2.44 6.74
C LEU A 79 6.38 -1.78 5.69
N MET A 80 6.14 -0.48 5.81
CA MET A 80 5.37 0.29 4.84
C MET A 80 6.02 0.26 3.45
N LEU A 81 7.33 0.47 3.35
CA LEU A 81 8.06 0.39 2.08
C LEU A 81 7.97 -1.02 1.47
N LEU A 82 8.20 -2.05 2.28
CA LEU A 82 8.13 -3.44 1.84
C LEU A 82 6.74 -3.79 1.30
N ILE A 83 5.69 -3.50 2.08
CA ILE A 83 4.31 -3.86 1.70
C ILE A 83 3.82 -3.01 0.53
N ALA A 84 4.16 -1.72 0.46
CA ALA A 84 3.87 -0.89 -0.72
C ALA A 84 4.54 -1.43 -1.98
N THR A 85 5.80 -1.87 -1.89
CA THR A 85 6.54 -2.43 -3.02
C THR A 85 5.93 -3.76 -3.48
N VAL A 86 5.63 -4.67 -2.54
CA VAL A 86 4.96 -5.94 -2.85
C VAL A 86 3.58 -5.70 -3.46
N SER A 87 2.79 -4.79 -2.88
CA SER A 87 1.46 -4.42 -3.39
C SER A 87 1.53 -3.87 -4.81
N LEU A 88 2.50 -2.99 -5.10
CA LEU A 88 2.71 -2.46 -6.45
C LEU A 88 3.02 -3.57 -7.44
N VAL A 89 3.96 -4.47 -7.11
CA VAL A 89 4.32 -5.59 -7.98
C VAL A 89 3.12 -6.50 -8.23
N LEU A 90 2.35 -6.83 -7.21
CA LEU A 90 1.15 -7.66 -7.34
C LEU A 90 0.04 -6.98 -8.16
N ALA A 91 -0.15 -5.67 -7.99
CA ALA A 91 -1.12 -4.91 -8.76
C ALA A 91 -0.73 -4.84 -10.25
N LEU A 92 0.54 -4.54 -10.55
CA LEU A 92 1.05 -4.54 -11.92
C LEU A 92 0.96 -5.93 -12.57
N ALA A 93 1.31 -6.98 -11.83
CA ALA A 93 1.15 -8.36 -12.30
C ALA A 93 -0.32 -8.70 -12.57
N SER A 94 -1.24 -8.27 -11.69
CA SER A 94 -2.69 -8.49 -11.86
C SER A 94 -3.21 -7.83 -13.14
N VAL A 95 -2.83 -6.57 -13.40
CA VAL A 95 -3.18 -5.89 -14.65
C VAL A 95 -2.58 -6.63 -15.85
N TYR A 96 -1.30 -6.99 -15.81
CA TYR A 96 -0.63 -7.69 -16.92
C TYR A 96 -1.30 -9.03 -17.27
N PHE A 97 -1.59 -9.87 -16.28
CA PHE A 97 -2.12 -11.22 -16.52
C PHE A 97 -3.64 -11.31 -16.65
N LEU A 98 -4.40 -10.36 -16.07
CA LEU A 98 -5.85 -10.49 -15.92
C LEU A 98 -6.67 -9.45 -16.71
N HIS A 99 -6.07 -8.41 -17.31
CA HIS A 99 -6.82 -7.35 -18.01
C HIS A 99 -7.72 -7.81 -19.17
N ASN A 100 -7.44 -8.98 -19.77
CA ASN A 100 -8.28 -9.58 -20.80
C ASN A 100 -9.15 -10.74 -20.30
N LYS A 101 -9.01 -11.11 -19.01
CA LYS A 101 -9.69 -12.27 -18.40
C LYS A 101 -10.84 -11.86 -17.50
N ILE A 102 -10.77 -10.66 -16.91
CA ILE A 102 -11.79 -10.12 -16.03
C ILE A 102 -12.19 -8.70 -16.46
N PRO A 103 -13.39 -8.23 -16.11
CA PRO A 103 -13.78 -6.84 -16.31
C PRO A 103 -12.82 -5.89 -15.59
N VAL A 104 -12.63 -4.71 -16.16
CA VAL A 104 -11.73 -3.68 -15.60
C VAL A 104 -12.18 -3.26 -14.20
N ASP A 105 -13.48 -3.22 -13.91
CA ASP A 105 -14.02 -3.00 -12.55
C ASP A 105 -13.49 -4.02 -11.53
N GLY A 106 -13.33 -5.28 -11.94
CA GLY A 106 -12.74 -6.32 -11.10
C GLY A 106 -11.25 -6.07 -10.82
N LEU A 107 -10.51 -5.51 -11.79
CA LEU A 107 -9.13 -5.08 -11.58
C LEU A 107 -9.04 -3.91 -10.59
N TYR A 108 -9.94 -2.93 -10.68
CA TYR A 108 -10.03 -1.82 -9.72
C TYR A 108 -10.23 -2.34 -8.29
N LEU A 109 -11.16 -3.27 -8.11
CA LEU A 109 -11.43 -3.89 -6.81
C LEU A 109 -10.19 -4.58 -6.23
N ILE A 110 -9.50 -5.39 -7.02
CA ILE A 110 -8.29 -6.11 -6.58
C ILE A 110 -7.16 -5.14 -6.26
N CYS A 111 -6.86 -4.23 -7.18
CA CYS A 111 -5.68 -3.37 -7.09
C CYS A 111 -5.83 -2.26 -6.04
N ILE A 112 -7.04 -1.74 -5.83
CA ILE A 112 -7.27 -0.66 -4.85
C ILE A 112 -7.70 -1.27 -3.53
N MET A 113 -8.87 -1.92 -3.46
CA MET A 113 -9.39 -2.40 -2.19
C MET A 113 -8.60 -3.58 -1.64
N GLY A 114 -8.34 -4.61 -2.47
CA GLY A 114 -7.63 -5.82 -2.03
C GLY A 114 -6.25 -5.52 -1.47
N MET A 115 -5.48 -4.70 -2.18
CA MET A 115 -4.11 -4.35 -1.77
C MET A 115 -4.05 -3.28 -0.67
N CYS A 116 -5.08 -2.42 -0.51
CA CYS A 116 -5.18 -1.53 0.66
C CYS A 116 -5.28 -2.30 1.98
N LEU A 117 -5.95 -3.46 1.99
CA LEU A 117 -6.05 -4.30 3.19
C LEU A 117 -4.69 -4.82 3.66
N LEU A 118 -3.75 -5.06 2.74
CA LEU A 118 -2.39 -5.47 3.09
C LEU A 118 -1.65 -4.40 3.91
N GLN A 119 -1.95 -3.12 3.70
CA GLN A 119 -1.33 -2.02 4.44
C GLN A 119 -1.75 -2.01 5.91
N VAL A 120 -2.96 -2.48 6.22
CA VAL A 120 -3.47 -2.53 7.60
C VAL A 120 -2.67 -3.50 8.46
N ILE A 121 -2.03 -4.52 7.86
CA ILE A 121 -1.19 -5.51 8.54
C ILE A 121 0.00 -4.88 9.27
N ILE A 122 0.45 -3.69 8.85
CA ILE A 122 1.55 -2.98 9.50
C ILE A 122 1.25 -2.74 10.99
N ILE A 123 0.00 -2.37 11.31
CA ILE A 123 -0.42 -2.02 12.67
C ILE A 123 -0.20 -3.20 13.63
N PRO A 124 -0.88 -4.36 13.47
CA PRO A 124 -0.71 -5.47 14.40
C PRO A 124 0.74 -5.99 14.42
N VAL A 125 1.47 -5.95 13.30
CA VAL A 125 2.88 -6.38 13.28
C VAL A 125 3.76 -5.49 14.14
N VAL A 126 3.56 -4.17 14.10
CA VAL A 126 4.30 -3.22 14.94
C VAL A 126 3.87 -3.38 16.41
N GLU A 127 2.58 -3.49 16.70
CA GLU A 127 2.07 -3.67 18.07
C GLU A 127 2.58 -4.96 18.73
N ILE A 128 2.58 -6.09 18.02
CA ILE A 128 3.11 -7.37 18.53
C ILE A 128 4.59 -7.24 18.88
N LYS A 129 5.36 -6.52 18.06
CA LYS A 129 6.79 -6.32 18.29
C LYS A 129 7.07 -5.36 19.44
N LEU A 130 6.22 -4.35 19.64
CA LEU A 130 6.26 -3.47 20.81
C LEU A 130 5.94 -4.23 22.10
N GLY A 131 4.92 -5.07 22.13
CA GLY A 131 4.60 -5.89 23.30
C GLY A 131 5.77 -6.80 23.71
N LYS A 132 6.42 -7.44 22.73
CA LYS A 132 7.63 -8.25 22.98
C LYS A 132 8.83 -7.43 23.49
N LEU A 133 8.94 -6.16 23.12
CA LEU A 133 9.98 -5.27 23.65
C LEU A 133 9.72 -4.96 25.13
N GLU A 134 8.45 -4.67 25.47
CA GLU A 134 8.05 -4.39 26.84
C GLU A 134 8.26 -5.59 27.78
N GLU A 135 7.89 -6.80 27.34
CA GLU A 135 8.10 -8.05 28.08
C GLU A 135 9.59 -8.29 28.42
N ARG A 136 10.49 -8.02 27.46
CA ARG A 136 11.94 -8.18 27.67
C ARG A 136 12.49 -7.24 28.72
N HIS A 137 11.99 -6.00 28.80
CA HIS A 137 12.39 -5.07 29.85
C HIS A 137 11.92 -5.52 31.22
N LYS A 138 10.67 -6.01 31.32
CA LYS A 138 10.15 -6.56 32.58
C LYS A 138 10.97 -7.76 33.05
N ALA A 139 11.35 -8.66 32.14
CA ALA A 139 12.15 -9.84 32.46
C ALA A 139 13.62 -9.54 32.82
N GLY A 140 14.22 -8.50 32.24
CA GLY A 140 15.60 -8.09 32.54
C GLY A 140 15.75 -7.19 33.76
N SER A 141 14.65 -6.72 34.34
CA SER A 141 14.63 -5.85 35.53
C SER A 141 14.28 -6.61 36.83
N ALA A 142 14.01 -7.92 36.73
CA ALA A 142 13.69 -8.83 37.83
C ALA A 142 14.90 -9.71 38.17
#